data_AF-A0A1B6CZ13-F1
#
_entry.id   AF-A0A1B6CZ13-F1
#
_cell.length_a   1.000
_cell.length_b   1.000
_cell.length_c   1.000
_cell.angle_alpha   90.00
_cell.angle_beta   90.00
_cell.angle_gamma   90.00
#
_symmetry.space_group_name_H-M   'P 1'
#
loop_
_entity.id
_entity.type
_entity.pdbx_description
1 polymer ?
#
loop_
_entity_poly.entity_id
_entity_poly.type
_entity_poly.pdbx_seq_one_letter_code
_entity_poly.pdbx_strand_id
1 'polypeptide(L)'
;YGTLAYYETCTRLVSPTNSKAPANLLRRVPDPNQRLGSYAYRLPIGDVEGFWLSFEEPETAKTKAAYAKQRGLAGVALVDMSMDDPRGSCDGTKFPILRSAKINS
;
A
#
# COMPACT_ATOMS: atom_id res chain seq x y z
N TYR A 1 -17.31 6.27 4.12
CA TYR A 1 -16.03 6.45 4.86
C TYR A 1 -14.89 6.49 3.85
N GLY A 2 -13.88 7.33 4.07
CA GLY A 2 -12.81 7.60 3.10
C GLY A 2 -11.47 6.90 3.40
N THR A 3 -11.50 5.80 4.16
CA THR A 3 -10.31 5.06 4.59
C THR A 3 -10.46 3.58 4.31
N LEU A 4 -9.38 2.94 3.86
CA LEU A 4 -9.27 1.49 3.71
C LEU A 4 -8.01 1.02 4.41
N ALA A 5 -8.09 -0.12 5.09
CA ALA A 5 -6.92 -0.79 5.63
C ALA A 5 -6.08 -1.41 4.52
N TYR A 6 -4.81 -1.73 4.82
CA TYR A 6 -3.93 -2.41 3.87
C TYR A 6 -4.50 -3.76 3.43
N TYR A 7 -5.05 -4.56 4.36
CA TYR A 7 -5.67 -5.84 4.03
C TYR A 7 -6.92 -5.73 3.13
N GLU A 8 -7.62 -4.58 3.16
CA GLU A 8 -8.75 -4.31 2.26
C GLU A 8 -8.27 -3.84 0.89
N THR A 9 -7.10 -3.20 0.86
CA THR A 9 -6.51 -2.60 -0.34
C THR A 9 -5.79 -3.64 -1.18
N CYS A 10 -4.86 -4.40 -0.57
CA CYS A 10 -3.97 -5.33 -1.27
C CYS A 10 -4.71 -6.39 -2.10
N THR A 11 -5.87 -6.84 -1.61
CA THR A 11 -6.71 -7.86 -2.27
C THR A 11 -7.43 -7.32 -3.51
N ARG A 12 -7.42 -5.99 -3.72
CA ARG A 12 -8.07 -5.30 -4.85
C ARG A 12 -7.08 -4.81 -5.90
N LEU A 13 -5.77 -4.95 -5.67
CA LEU A 13 -4.75 -4.39 -6.55
C LEU A 13 -4.50 -5.28 -7.77
N VAL A 14 -4.37 -4.66 -8.93
CA VAL A 14 -3.94 -5.31 -10.18
C VAL A 14 -2.85 -4.50 -10.87
N SER A 15 -2.10 -5.16 -11.74
CA SER A 15 -1.17 -4.48 -12.65
C SER A 15 -1.90 -3.38 -13.44
N PRO A 16 -1.30 -2.18 -13.57
CA PRO A 16 -1.93 -1.07 -14.29
C PRO A 16 -2.11 -1.38 -15.77
N THR A 17 -1.35 -2.34 -16.32
CA THR A 17 -1.43 -2.78 -17.71
C THR A 17 -2.35 -3.98 -17.94
N ASN A 18 -2.98 -4.53 -16.89
CA ASN A 18 -3.90 -5.66 -17.06
C ASN A 18 -5.20 -5.19 -17.74
N SER A 19 -5.36 -5.52 -19.02
CA SER A 19 -6.55 -5.17 -19.81
C SER A 19 -7.77 -6.04 -19.49
N LYS A 20 -7.57 -7.19 -18.85
CA LYS A 20 -8.63 -8.16 -18.50
C LYS A 20 -9.05 -8.07 -17.03
N ALA A 21 -8.49 -7.14 -16.27
CA ALA A 21 -8.84 -7.00 -14.86
C ALA A 21 -10.33 -6.64 -14.69
N PRO A 22 -11.05 -7.30 -13.77
CA PRO A 22 -12.41 -6.93 -13.42
C PRO A 22 -12.55 -5.44 -13.09
N ALA A 23 -13.67 -4.85 -13.50
CA ALA A 23 -13.94 -3.42 -13.35
C ALA A 23 -14.08 -2.96 -11.89
N ASN A 24 -14.10 -3.85 -10.90
CA ASN A 24 -14.13 -3.51 -9.48
C ASN A 24 -12.72 -3.48 -8.83
N LEU A 25 -11.66 -3.84 -9.57
CA LEU A 25 -10.29 -3.82 -9.06
C LEU A 25 -9.59 -2.48 -9.33
N LEU A 26 -8.52 -2.23 -8.58
CA LEU A 26 -7.76 -0.99 -8.59
C LEU A 26 -6.41 -1.20 -9.29
N ARG A 27 -6.12 -0.38 -10.30
CA ARG A 27 -4.84 -0.33 -10.99
C ARG A 27 -3.80 0.28 -10.07
N ARG A 28 -2.84 -0.53 -9.62
CA ARG A 28 -1.72 -0.10 -8.77
C ARG A 28 -0.70 0.69 -9.58
N VAL A 29 -0.26 1.83 -9.06
CA VAL A 29 0.81 2.66 -9.63
C VAL A 29 1.85 2.95 -8.54
N PRO A 30 3.00 2.26 -8.57
CA PRO A 30 4.13 2.61 -7.72
C PRO A 30 4.88 3.82 -8.29
N ASP A 31 5.46 4.65 -7.42
CA ASP A 31 6.47 5.60 -7.84
C ASP A 31 7.78 4.86 -8.22
N PRO A 32 8.21 4.92 -9.50
CA PRO A 32 9.41 4.21 -9.95
C PRO A 32 10.69 4.70 -9.25
N ASN A 33 10.69 5.92 -8.70
CA ASN A 33 11.81 6.50 -7.97
C ASN A 33 11.69 6.33 -6.45
N GLN A 34 10.60 5.73 -5.95
CA GLN A 34 10.34 5.48 -4.53
C GLN A 34 10.43 6.73 -3.63
N ARG A 35 9.99 7.90 -4.12
CA ARG A 35 10.02 9.17 -3.38
C ARG A 35 8.69 9.54 -2.74
N LEU A 36 7.57 9.23 -3.40
CA LEU A 36 6.24 9.72 -3.00
C LEU A 36 5.32 8.64 -2.42
N GLY A 37 5.58 7.37 -2.70
CA GLY A 37 4.74 6.23 -2.32
C GLY A 37 3.91 5.70 -3.49
N SER A 38 2.93 4.86 -3.17
CA SER A 38 2.08 4.21 -4.17
C SER A 38 0.65 4.74 -4.11
N TYR A 39 -0.02 4.73 -5.25
CA TYR A 39 -1.46 4.93 -5.32
C TYR A 39 -2.12 3.85 -6.18
N ALA A 40 -3.42 3.69 -6.04
CA ALA A 40 -4.22 2.83 -6.87
C ALA A 40 -5.49 3.55 -7.32
N TYR A 41 -5.95 3.26 -8.53
CA TYR A 41 -7.10 3.94 -9.09
C TYR A 41 -7.98 3.03 -9.94
N ARG A 42 -9.22 3.44 -10.09
CA ARG A 42 -10.15 2.98 -11.11
C ARG A 42 -10.80 4.21 -11.75
N LEU A 43 -10.82 4.25 -13.08
CA LEU A 43 -11.52 5.30 -13.81
C LEU A 43 -13.03 5.04 -13.79
N PRO A 44 -13.87 6.08 -13.78
CA PRO A 44 -15.31 5.89 -13.94
C PRO A 44 -15.64 5.30 -15.31
N ILE A 45 -16.60 4.36 -15.36
CA ILE A 45 -17.06 3.70 -16.60
C ILE A 45 -18.57 3.52 -16.54
N GLY A 46 -19.33 4.24 -17.37
CA GLY A 46 -20.79 4.26 -17.29
C GLY A 46 -21.23 4.74 -15.90
N ASP A 47 -22.06 3.94 -15.23
CA ASP A 47 -22.55 4.23 -13.87
C ASP A 47 -21.57 3.83 -12.76
N VAL A 48 -20.39 3.31 -13.10
CA VAL A 48 -19.37 2.92 -12.12
C VAL A 48 -18.57 4.16 -11.68
N GLU A 49 -18.59 4.45 -10.38
CA GLU A 49 -17.82 5.55 -9.81
C GLU A 49 -16.30 5.35 -9.91
N GLY A 50 -15.60 6.46 -10.18
CA GLY A 50 -14.16 6.51 -10.08
C GLY A 50 -13.69 6.29 -8.64
N PHE A 51 -12.52 5.68 -8.48
CA PHE A 51 -11.93 5.45 -7.17
C PHE A 51 -10.45 5.79 -7.22
N TRP A 52 -9.95 6.44 -6.17
CA TRP A 52 -8.53 6.73 -6.00
C TRP A 52 -8.16 6.52 -4.53
N LEU A 53 -6.98 5.93 -4.31
CA LEU A 53 -6.45 5.67 -2.98
C LEU A 53 -4.92 5.80 -3.01
N SER A 54 -4.36 6.63 -2.14
CA SER A 54 -2.98 6.49 -1.68
C SER A 54 -2.95 5.57 -0.46
N PHE A 55 -1.93 4.73 -0.40
CA PHE A 55 -1.79 3.75 0.66
C PHE A 55 -0.32 3.43 0.88
N GLU A 56 -0.01 2.81 2.01
CA GLU A 56 1.33 2.29 2.26
C GLU A 56 1.49 0.85 1.86
N GLU A 57 2.68 0.57 1.35
CA GLU A 57 3.12 -0.76 0.95
C GLU A 57 4.34 -1.18 1.79
N PRO A 58 4.64 -2.49 1.84
CA PRO A 58 5.83 -2.99 2.51
C PRO A 58 7.11 -2.28 2.01
N GLU A 59 7.26 -2.12 0.69
CA GLU A 59 8.40 -1.47 0.05
C GLU A 59 8.53 0.01 0.43
N THR A 60 7.42 0.77 0.44
CA THR A 60 7.45 2.18 0.79
C THR A 60 7.69 2.40 2.29
N ALA A 61 7.16 1.51 3.14
CA ALA A 61 7.44 1.49 4.58
C ALA A 61 8.92 1.21 4.87
N LYS A 62 9.54 0.27 4.16
CA LYS A 62 10.98 0.00 4.23
C LYS A 62 11.80 1.24 3.83
N THR A 63 11.44 1.91 2.74
CA THR A 63 12.12 3.12 2.29
C THR A 63 12.01 4.26 3.32
N LYS A 64 10.83 4.45 3.94
CA LYS A 64 10.66 5.45 5.01
C LYS A 64 11.46 5.11 6.27
N ALA A 65 11.52 3.84 6.66
CA ALA A 65 12.36 3.41 7.79
C ALA A 65 13.86 3.64 7.50
N ALA A 66 14.32 3.31 6.29
CA ALA A 66 15.69 3.59 5.86
C ALA A 66 16.00 5.10 5.86
N TYR A 67 15.06 5.93 5.41
CA TYR A 67 15.19 7.38 5.47
C TYR A 67 15.34 7.87 6.92
N ALA A 68 14.49 7.41 7.84
CA ALA A 68 14.55 7.79 9.25
C ALA A 68 15.93 7.48 9.86
N LYS A 69 16.46 6.28 9.58
CA LYS A 69 17.81 5.86 9.99
C LYS A 69 18.90 6.76 9.41
N GLN A 70 18.87 7.03 8.09
CA GLN A 70 19.86 7.90 7.44
C GLN A 70 19.85 9.34 7.97
N ARG A 71 18.71 9.79 8.50
CA ARG A 71 18.56 11.12 9.12
C ARG A 71 18.87 11.14 10.62
N GLY A 72 19.30 10.02 11.21
CA GLY A 72 19.60 9.93 12.64
C GLY A 72 18.35 10.07 13.52
N LEU A 73 17.16 9.78 12.99
CA LEU A 73 15.93 9.75 13.79
C LEU A 73 15.89 8.46 14.61
N ALA A 74 15.23 8.52 15.77
CA ALA A 74 15.15 7.38 16.70
C ALA A 74 14.36 6.18 16.15
N GLY A 75 13.51 6.38 15.14
CA GLY A 75 12.70 5.33 14.53
C GLY A 75 11.52 5.87 13.74
N VAL A 76 10.52 5.00 13.53
CA VAL A 76 9.26 5.32 12.86
C VAL A 76 8.08 4.95 13.75
N ALA A 77 7.00 5.72 13.66
CA ALA A 77 5.72 5.38 14.27
C ALA A 77 4.79 4.80 13.19
N LEU A 78 4.07 3.73 13.52
CA LEU A 78 3.09 3.08 12.65
C LEU A 78 1.68 3.33 13.19
N VAL A 79 0.79 3.87 12.35
CA VAL A 79 -0.56 4.31 12.73
C VAL A 79 -1.59 3.62 11.82
N ASP A 80 -2.30 2.59 12.26
CA ASP A 80 -2.01 1.75 13.44
C ASP A 80 -1.98 0.27 13.04
N MET A 81 -1.64 -0.60 13.99
CA MET A 81 -1.49 -2.04 13.73
C MET A 81 -2.75 -2.72 13.23
N SER A 82 -3.94 -2.18 13.51
CA SER A 82 -5.21 -2.73 13.03
C SER A 82 -5.42 -2.51 11.53
N MET A 83 -4.73 -1.52 10.96
CA MET A 83 -4.80 -1.16 9.53
C MET A 83 -3.75 -1.88 8.67
N ASP A 84 -2.81 -2.59 9.29
CA ASP A 84 -1.91 -3.56 8.61
C ASP A 84 -2.66 -4.89 8.37
N ASP A 85 -2.01 -5.92 7.84
CA ASP A 85 -2.63 -7.25 7.62
C ASP A 85 -2.25 -8.26 8.73
N PRO A 86 -2.95 -8.29 9.89
CA PRO A 86 -2.64 -9.22 10.98
C PRO A 86 -2.93 -10.69 10.63
N ARG A 87 -3.72 -10.93 9.57
CA ARG A 87 -4.20 -12.26 9.18
C ARG A 87 -3.39 -12.85 8.03
N GLY A 88 -2.59 -12.07 7.32
CA GLY A 88 -1.89 -12.52 6.11
C GLY A 88 -2.85 -12.81 4.97
N SER A 89 -3.90 -12.02 4.86
CA SER A 89 -4.93 -12.11 3.82
C SER A 89 -4.41 -11.74 2.43
N CYS A 90 -3.37 -10.89 2.34
CA CYS A 90 -2.81 -10.44 1.07
C CYS A 90 -2.00 -11.55 0.37
N ASP A 91 -1.00 -12.10 1.08
CA ASP A 91 0.00 -13.01 0.52
C ASP A 91 0.46 -14.10 1.52
N GLY A 92 -0.25 -14.25 2.65
CA GLY A 92 0.14 -15.13 3.75
C GLY A 92 1.05 -14.48 4.81
N THR A 93 1.62 -13.30 4.54
CA THR A 93 2.50 -12.61 5.49
C THR A 93 1.70 -11.80 6.50
N LYS A 94 1.85 -12.09 7.79
CA LYS A 94 1.24 -11.29 8.87
C LYS A 94 2.06 -10.03 9.15
N PHE A 95 1.38 -8.90 9.26
CA PHE A 95 1.96 -7.58 9.51
C PHE A 95 3.05 -7.16 8.50
N PRO A 96 2.77 -7.21 7.20
CA PRO A 96 3.77 -6.96 6.16
C PRO A 96 4.32 -5.52 6.19
N ILE A 97 3.52 -4.51 6.53
CA ILE A 97 4.01 -3.12 6.64
C ILE A 97 4.96 -2.99 7.84
N LEU A 98 4.53 -3.47 9.02
CA LEU A 98 5.36 -3.41 10.23
C LEU A 98 6.68 -4.18 10.06
N ARG A 99 6.62 -5.38 9.46
CA ARG A 99 7.82 -6.19 9.19
C ARG A 99 8.79 -5.46 8.29
N SER A 100 8.31 -4.83 7.23
CA SER A 100 9.18 -4.12 6.30
C SER A 100 9.78 -2.84 6.87
N ALA A 101 9.06 -2.14 7.75
CA ALA A 101 9.61 -1.01 8.52
C ALA A 101 10.69 -1.46 9.53
N LYS A 102 10.59 -2.69 10.05
CA LYS A 102 11.58 -3.28 10.97
C LYS A 102 12.85 -3.75 10.26
N ILE A 103 12.74 -4.24 9.01
CA ILE A 103 13.88 -4.82 8.30
C ILE A 103 14.93 -3.73 8.02
N ASN A 104 16.04 -3.82 8.77
CA ASN A 104 17.21 -2.94 8.78
C ASN A 104 17.04 -1.56 9.45
N SER A 105 16.14 -1.43 10.44
CA SER A 105 16.29 -0.42 11.51
C SER A 105 17.66 -0.54 12.18
#